data_AF-A0A5C8T688-F1
#
_entry.id   AF-A0A5C8T688-F1
#
_cell.length_a   1.000
_cell.length_b   1.000
_cell.length_c   1.000
_cell.angle_alpha   90.00
_cell.angle_beta   90.00
_cell.angle_gamma   90.00
#
_symmetry.space_group_name_H-M   'P 1'
#
loop_
_entity.id
_entity.type
_entity.pdbx_description
1 polymer ?
#
loop_
_entity_poly.entity_id
_entity_poly.type
_entity_poly.pdbx_seq_one_letter_code
_entity_poly.pdbx_strand_id
1 'polypeptide(L)' 'AEPPDGVMVLGPAEAPLALVRGRYRFRLLVKTERNVDLQSYLRDWLGRGPKVRGNVRVAVDVDPQSFL' A
#
# COMPACT_ATOMS: atom_id res chain seq x y z
N ALA A 1 -4.28 -11.06 5.68
CA ALA A 1 -3.22 -11.95 5.19
C ALA A 1 -1.97 -11.59 5.95
N GLU A 2 -1.39 -12.54 6.67
CA GLU A 2 -0.11 -12.30 7.31
C GLU A 2 0.96 -12.12 6.23
N PRO A 3 1.80 -11.09 6.33
CA PRO A 3 2.92 -10.92 5.42
C PRO A 3 3.94 -12.05 5.64
N PRO A 4 4.64 -12.50 4.59
CA PRO A 4 5.68 -13.51 4.72
C PRO A 4 6.90 -12.96 5.48
N ASP A 5 7.79 -13.85 5.90
CA ASP A 5 9.04 -13.48 6.55
C ASP A 5 9.83 -12.44 5.73
N GLY A 6 10.42 -11.48 6.44
CA GLY A 6 11.15 -10.36 5.82
C GLY A 6 10.24 -9.30 5.17
N VAL A 7 8.92 -9.42 5.26
CA VAL A 7 7.95 -8.38 4.83
C VAL A 7 7.18 -7.85 6.02
N MET A 8 7.14 -6.54 6.16
CA MET A 8 6.30 -5.83 7.11
C MET A 8 5.32 -4.93 6.37
N VAL A 9 4.05 -5.01 6.75
CA VAL A 9 3.00 -4.12 6.27
C VAL A 9 2.53 -3.26 7.44
N LEU A 10 2.65 -1.95 7.30
CA LEU A 10 2.27 -0.96 8.31
C LEU A 10 1.06 -0.15 7.86
N GLY A 11 0.19 0.20 8.80
CA GLY A 11 -1.08 0.91 8.55
C GLY A 11 -2.31 0.00 8.71
N PRO A 12 -3.48 0.40 8.18
CA PRO A 12 -3.72 1.62 7.41
C PRO A 12 -3.44 2.87 8.24
N ALA A 13 -2.72 3.83 7.66
CA ALA A 13 -2.57 5.15 8.24
C ALA A 13 -3.63 6.08 7.62
N GLU A 14 -4.47 6.68 8.46
CA GLU A 14 -5.34 7.78 8.03
C GLU A 14 -4.48 9.02 7.80
N ALA A 15 -4.69 9.70 6.67
CA ALA A 15 -3.98 10.94 6.39
C ALA A 15 -4.48 12.07 7.32
N PRO A 16 -3.63 13.01 7.78
CA PRO A 16 -4.04 14.18 8.56
C PRO A 16 -5.12 15.05 7.88
N LEU A 17 -5.17 15.00 6.54
CA LEU A 17 -6.25 15.53 5.71
C LEU A 17 -6.99 14.34 5.09
N ALA A 18 -7.90 13.74 5.85
CA ALA A 18 -8.60 12.52 5.45
C ALA A 18 -9.38 12.69 4.14
N LEU A 19 -9.71 13.92 3.69
CA LEU A 19 -10.44 14.21 2.46
C LEU A 19 -9.67 15.15 1.53
N VAL A 20 -9.21 14.66 0.38
CA VAL A 20 -8.54 15.45 -0.66
C VAL A 20 -9.38 15.43 -1.94
N ARG A 21 -9.88 16.61 -2.37
CA ARG A 21 -10.72 16.75 -3.56
C ARG A 21 -11.89 15.75 -3.58
N GLY A 22 -12.55 15.58 -2.43
CA GLY A 22 -13.69 14.67 -2.26
C GLY A 22 -13.32 13.18 -2.20
N ARG A 23 -12.05 12.82 -2.03
CA ARG A 23 -11.60 11.43 -1.90
C ARG A 23 -10.87 11.19 -0.59
N TYR A 24 -11.17 10.06 0.04
CA TYR A 24 -10.39 9.60 1.17
C TYR A 24 -9.06 9.02 0.75
N ARG A 25 -7.97 9.39 1.44
CA ARG A 25 -6.63 8.86 1.17
C ARG A 25 -6.16 8.00 2.33
N PHE A 26 -6.09 6.70 2.08
CA PHE A 26 -5.48 5.72 2.97
C PHE A 26 -4.13 5.29 2.39
N ARG A 27 -3.15 5.10 3.26
CA ARG A 27 -1.81 4.63 2.88
C ARG A 27 -1.46 3.38 3.68
N LEU A 28 -0.84 2.42 3.00
CA LEU A 28 -0.14 1.29 3.59
C LEU A 28 1.33 1.46 3.25
N LEU A 29 2.21 1.19 4.20
CA LEU A 29 3.65 1.16 3.96
C LEU A 29 4.10 -0.30 3.96
N VAL A 30 4.76 -0.72 2.88
CA VAL A 30 5.42 -2.02 2.81
C VAL A 30 6.91 -1.81 2.99
N LYS A 31 7.49 -2.44 4.01
CA LYS A 31 8.92 -2.45 4.27
C LYS A 31 9.41 -3.89 4.17
N THR A 32 10.50 -4.12 3.47
CA THR A 32 11.07 -5.46 3.32
C THR A 32 12.54 -5.50 3.68
N GLU A 33 13.03 -6.70 3.93
CA GLU A 33 14.45 -7.00 3.87
C GLU A 33 14.97 -6.86 2.43
N ARG A 34 16.29 -6.72 2.29
CA ARG A 34 16.95 -6.46 1.00
C ARG A 34 16.79 -7.60 -0.01
N ASN A 35 16.63 -8.83 0.45
CA ASN A 35 16.63 -10.03 -0.40
C ASN A 35 15.21 -10.49 -0.80
N VAL A 36 14.19 -9.73 -0.42
CA VAL A 36 12.80 -10.03 -0.77
C VAL A 36 12.51 -9.52 -2.18
N ASP A 37 11.89 -10.36 -3.01
CA ASP A 37 11.29 -9.91 -4.28
C ASP A 37 10.00 -9.12 -4.01
N LEU A 38 10.17 -7.83 -3.70
CA LEU A 38 9.07 -6.92 -3.39
C LEU A 38 8.10 -6.76 -4.56
N GLN A 39 8.58 -6.78 -5.80
CA GLN A 39 7.71 -6.58 -6.96
C GLN A 39 6.74 -7.75 -7.16
N SER A 40 7.25 -8.98 -7.07
CA SER A 40 6.40 -10.17 -7.14
C SER A 40 5.38 -10.19 -6.01
N TYR A 41 5.83 -9.93 -4.77
CA TYR A 41 4.96 -9.83 -3.61
C TYR A 41 3.83 -8.80 -3.80
N LEU A 42 4.14 -7.58 -4.27
CA LEU A 42 3.13 -6.54 -4.47
C LEU A 42 2.12 -6.90 -5.57
N ARG A 43 2.56 -7.52 -6.66
CA ARG A 43 1.66 -7.99 -7.73
C ARG A 43 0.68 -9.04 -7.21
N ASP A 44 1.19 -10.06 -6.52
CA ASP A 44 0.37 -11.12 -5.96
C ASP A 44 -0.56 -10.61 -4.85
N TRP A 45 -0.08 -9.67 -4.03
CA TRP A 45 -0.88 -9.08 -2.98
C TRP A 45 -2.04 -8.23 -3.51
N LEU A 46 -1.78 -7.37 -4.50
CA LEU A 46 -2.82 -6.60 -5.17
C LEU A 46 -3.79 -7.50 -5.97
N GLY A 47 -3.28 -8.57 -6.58
CA GLY A 47 -4.09 -9.54 -7.33
C GLY A 47 -5.05 -10.37 -6.47
N ARG A 48 -4.72 -10.59 -5.19
CA ARG A 48 -5.62 -11.22 -4.21
C ARG A 48 -6.77 -10.31 -3.77
N GLY A 49 -6.66 -9.00 -4.00
CA GLY A 49 -7.70 -8.03 -3.67
C GLY A 49 -8.89 -8.09 -4.64
N PRO A 50 -10.07 -7.62 -4.21
CA PRO A 50 -11.19 -7.43 -5.13
C PRO A 50 -10.82 -6.41 -6.22
N LYS A 51 -11.40 -6.57 -7.41
CA LYS A 51 -11.26 -5.57 -8.47
C LYS A 51 -11.68 -4.19 -7.96
N VAL A 52 -10.86 -3.18 -8.26
CA VAL A 52 -11.17 -1.79 -7.92
C VAL A 52 -12.48 -1.37 -8.58
N ARG A 53 -13.39 -0.76 -7.82
CA ARG A 53 -14.72 -0.34 -8.29
C ARG A 53 -15.01 1.11 -7.89
N GLY A 54 -15.90 1.75 -8.65
CA GLY A 54 -16.38 3.10 -8.37
C GLY A 54 -15.26 4.15 -8.46
N ASN A 55 -15.19 5.03 -7.46
CA ASN A 55 -14.22 6.14 -7.41
C ASN A 55 -12.92 5.77 -6.63
N VAL A 56 -12.68 4.49 -6.39
CA VAL A 56 -11.46 4.04 -5.71
C VAL A 56 -10.29 4.10 -6.69
N ARG A 57 -9.15 4.62 -6.24
CA ARG A 57 -7.89 4.61 -6.99
C ARG A 57 -6.81 3.96 -6.13
N VAL A 58 -6.06 3.05 -6.74
CA VAL A 58 -4.91 2.39 -6.12
C VAL A 58 -3.66 2.83 -6.88
N ALA A 59 -2.63 3.23 -6.14
CA ALA A 59 -1.34 3.61 -6.68
C ALA A 59 -0.25 2.98 -5.80
N VAL A 60 0.88 2.64 -6.42
CA VAL A 60 2.08 2.18 -5.72
C VAL A 60 3.14 3.24 -5.93
N ASP A 61 3.68 3.75 -4.82
CA ASP A 61 4.78 4.70 -4.79
C ASP A 61 6.02 3.99 -4.24
N VAL A 62 7.11 4.02 -5.00
CA VAL A 62 8.35 3.29 -4.69
C VAL A 62 9.36 4.28 -4.12
N ASP A 63 9.97 3.92 -3.00
CA ASP A 63 10.91 4.77 -2.25
C ASP A 63 10.38 6.20 -1.99
N PRO A 64 9.18 6.33 -1.39
CA PRO A 64 8.60 7.63 -1.11
C PRO A 64 9.50 8.44 -0.17
N GLN A 65 9.82 9.66 -0.56
CA GLN A 65 10.64 10.58 0.26
C GLN A 65 9.91 11.05 1.52
N SER A 66 8.57 11.05 1.52
CA SER A 66 7.76 11.51 2.63
C SER A 66 6.48 10.69 2.79
N PHE A 67 6.11 10.42 4.04
CA PHE A 67 4.83 9.80 4.41
C PHE A 67 3.83 10.79 5.03
N LEU A 68 4.16 12.09 5.04
CA LEU A 68 3.26 13.18 5.45
C LEU A 68 2.12 13.39 4.43
#